data_AF-A0A1B6MLD9-F1
#
_entry.id   AF-A0A1B6MLD9-F1
#
_cell.length_a   1.000
_cell.length_b   1.000
_cell.length_c   1.000
_cell.angle_alpha   90.00
_cell.angle_beta   90.00
_cell.angle_gamma   90.00
#
_symmetry.space_group_name_H-M   'P 1'
#
loop_
_entity.id
_entity.type
_entity.pdbx_description
1 polymer ?
#
loop_
_entity_poly.entity_id
_entity_poly.type
_entity_poly.pdbx_seq_one_letter_code
_entity_poly.pdbx_strand_id
1 'polypeptide(L)'
;WNNGTDKTTSSWRLATITRRPANLPDKTFGAPDGYIYYDLFNQILGSNMVQLVSPLITSGDDTQLCFSFWYAAFGAGDSAVMQIIRQDNSSGEALLDKIWSLEAKNMDTTRPMWMPAQVTVDA
;
A
#
# COMPACT_ATOMS: atom_id res chain seq x y z
N TRP A 1 9.71 6.85 -2.49
CA TRP A 1 8.82 5.76 -2.92
C TRP A 1 8.82 5.70 -4.43
N ASN A 2 8.97 4.52 -5.00
CA ASN A 2 8.91 4.32 -6.45
C ASN A 2 7.97 3.14 -6.78
N ASN A 3 7.59 3.04 -8.05
CA ASN A 3 6.81 1.91 -8.53
C ASN A 3 7.76 0.73 -8.79
N GLY A 4 7.62 -0.34 -8.01
CA GLY A 4 8.38 -1.59 -8.19
C GLY A 4 7.65 -2.62 -9.05
N THR A 5 6.46 -2.29 -9.56
CA THR A 5 5.68 -3.23 -10.38
C THR A 5 6.38 -3.47 -11.72
N ASP A 6 6.63 -4.74 -12.06
CA ASP A 6 7.14 -5.13 -13.36
C ASP A 6 6.24 -4.60 -14.48
N LYS A 7 6.86 -4.18 -15.61
CA LYS A 7 6.26 -3.46 -16.77
C LYS A 7 4.88 -3.98 -17.18
N THR A 8 3.84 -3.53 -16.49
CA THR A 8 2.43 -3.93 -16.67
C THR A 8 1.55 -2.69 -16.73
N THR A 9 0.30 -2.87 -17.18
CA THR A 9 -0.72 -1.82 -17.27
C THR A 9 -1.28 -1.41 -15.89
N SER A 10 -0.95 -2.15 -14.84
CA SER A 10 -1.44 -2.00 -13.47
C SER A 10 -0.41 -1.25 -12.62
N SER A 11 -0.79 -0.16 -11.96
CA SER A 11 0.13 0.61 -11.11
C SER A 11 -0.61 1.40 -10.03
N TRP A 12 0.12 1.76 -8.98
CA TRP A 12 -0.31 2.76 -8.00
C TRP A 12 -0.54 4.11 -8.68
N ARG A 13 -1.64 4.77 -8.32
CA ARG A 13 -2.03 6.08 -8.87
C ARG A 13 -2.07 7.11 -7.76
N LEU A 14 -1.67 8.33 -8.07
CA LEU A 14 -1.89 9.47 -7.19
C LEU A 14 -3.35 9.93 -7.29
N ALA A 15 -3.99 10.15 -6.15
CA ALA A 15 -5.30 10.79 -6.08
C ALA A 15 -5.20 12.25 -6.55
N THR A 16 -6.20 12.67 -7.32
CA THR A 16 -6.30 14.05 -7.83
C THR A 16 -7.70 14.59 -7.57
N ILE A 17 -7.86 15.90 -7.76
CA ILE A 17 -9.15 16.58 -7.62
C ILE A 17 -10.25 15.93 -8.46
N THR A 18 -9.92 15.48 -9.67
CA THR A 18 -10.88 14.90 -10.62
C THR A 18 -10.96 13.38 -10.58
N ARG A 19 -10.00 12.72 -9.93
CA ARG A 19 -9.90 11.26 -9.92
C ARG A 19 -9.40 10.74 -8.58
N ARG A 20 -10.31 10.17 -7.79
CA ARG A 20 -10.02 9.51 -6.51
C ARG A 20 -11.15 8.57 -6.07
N PRO A 21 -10.87 7.49 -5.31
CA PRO A 21 -11.89 6.58 -4.79
C PRO A 21 -12.93 7.31 -3.93
N ALA A 22 -14.23 7.12 -4.21
CA ALA A 22 -15.35 7.60 -3.39
C ALA A 22 -15.31 9.10 -2.98
N ASN A 23 -14.61 9.96 -3.74
CA ASN A 23 -14.29 11.33 -3.33
C ASN A 23 -13.56 11.44 -1.97
N LEU A 24 -12.94 10.36 -1.48
CA LEU A 24 -12.26 10.28 -0.18
C LEU A 24 -11.17 11.36 -0.07
N PRO A 25 -11.28 12.30 0.88
CA PRO A 25 -10.21 13.25 1.11
C PRO A 25 -8.99 12.58 1.75
N ASP A 26 -7.81 13.14 1.53
CA ASP A 26 -6.56 12.68 2.13
C ASP A 26 -6.61 12.71 3.66
N LYS A 27 -5.84 11.82 4.28
CA LYS A 27 -5.89 11.65 5.74
C LYS A 27 -5.22 12.78 6.53
N THR A 28 -4.29 13.51 5.92
CA THR A 28 -3.43 14.50 6.56
C THR A 28 -4.17 15.82 6.74
N PHE A 29 -4.68 16.41 5.64
CA PHE A 29 -5.29 17.75 5.65
C PHE A 29 -6.74 17.76 5.18
N GLY A 30 -7.29 16.62 4.74
CA GLY A 30 -8.62 16.57 4.17
C GLY A 30 -8.71 17.11 2.74
N ALA A 31 -7.57 17.23 2.06
CA ALA A 31 -7.44 17.69 0.69
C ALA A 31 -7.99 16.65 -0.31
N PRO A 32 -8.44 17.08 -1.50
CA PRO A 32 -8.95 16.20 -2.55
C PRO A 32 -7.86 15.38 -3.29
N ASP A 33 -6.61 15.48 -2.88
CA ASP A 33 -5.41 14.88 -3.48
C ASP A 33 -4.36 14.57 -2.40
N GLY A 34 -3.23 13.95 -2.75
CA GLY A 34 -2.11 13.76 -1.80
C GLY A 34 -2.03 12.38 -1.12
N TYR A 35 -2.80 11.40 -1.61
CA TYR A 35 -2.62 10.00 -1.27
C TYR A 35 -2.55 9.14 -2.54
N ILE A 36 -2.06 7.91 -2.40
CA ILE A 36 -1.99 6.95 -3.50
C ILE A 36 -3.06 5.87 -3.32
N TYR A 37 -3.52 5.33 -4.44
CA TYR A 37 -4.50 4.26 -4.46
C TYR A 37 -4.26 3.30 -5.61
N TYR A 38 -4.75 2.07 -5.45
CA TYR A 38 -4.83 1.10 -6.52
C TYR A 38 -6.30 0.93 -6.92
N ASP A 39 -6.57 1.02 -8.22
CA ASP A 39 -7.92 0.94 -8.78
C ASP A 39 -8.25 -0.52 -9.12
N LEU A 40 -8.98 -1.20 -8.25
CA LEU A 40 -9.32 -2.62 -8.40
C LEU A 40 -10.36 -2.89 -9.51
N PHE A 41 -11.14 -1.87 -9.90
CA PHE A 41 -12.29 -2.07 -10.79
C PHE A 41 -11.92 -2.09 -12.28
N ASN A 42 -10.81 -1.46 -12.64
CA ASN A 42 -10.40 -1.25 -14.03
C ASN A 42 -9.17 -2.12 -14.42
N GLN A 43 -9.01 -3.30 -13.81
CA GLN A 43 -7.87 -4.19 -14.04
C GLN A 43 -8.22 -5.35 -14.96
N ILE A 44 -7.29 -5.70 -15.85
CA ILE A 44 -7.39 -6.92 -16.67
C ILE A 44 -7.11 -8.11 -15.75
N LEU A 45 -8.06 -9.06 -15.68
CA LEU A 45 -7.94 -10.31 -14.94
C LEU A 45 -6.60 -10.99 -15.24
N GLY A 46 -5.69 -11.06 -14.26
CA GLY A 46 -4.45 -11.86 -14.37
C GLY A 46 -3.13 -11.13 -14.07
N SER A 47 -3.12 -9.84 -13.79
CA SER A 47 -1.92 -9.12 -13.31
C SER A 47 -2.25 -8.29 -12.07
N ASN A 48 -2.23 -8.95 -10.90
CA ASN A 48 -2.93 -8.47 -9.71
C ASN A 48 -2.02 -7.82 -8.65
N MET A 49 -0.71 -8.04 -8.70
CA MET A 49 0.19 -7.52 -7.69
C MET A 49 0.85 -6.23 -8.18
N VAL A 50 0.55 -5.11 -7.52
CA VAL A 50 1.26 -3.84 -7.71
C VAL A 50 2.17 -3.58 -6.52
N GLN A 51 3.38 -3.12 -6.77
CA GLN A 51 4.40 -2.90 -5.75
C GLN A 51 4.76 -1.42 -5.65
N LEU A 52 4.83 -0.93 -4.42
CA LEU A 52 5.35 0.37 -4.08
C LEU A 52 6.54 0.17 -3.16
N VAL A 53 7.73 0.59 -3.60
CA VAL A 53 8.97 0.34 -2.87
C VAL A 53 9.40 1.62 -2.17
N SER A 54 9.75 1.51 -0.89
CA SER A 54 10.26 2.62 -0.10
C SER A 54 11.68 3.01 -0.55
N PRO A 55 12.18 4.19 -0.16
CA PRO A 55 13.62 4.39 -0.09
C PRO A 55 14.27 3.33 0.81
N LEU A 56 15.59 3.15 0.68
CA LEU A 56 16.36 2.34 1.61
C LEU A 56 16.26 2.96 3.02
N ILE A 57 15.92 2.14 4.01
CA ILE A 57 15.82 2.55 5.40
C ILE A 57 17.04 2.00 6.13
N THR A 58 17.81 2.87 6.77
CA THR A 58 18.97 2.49 7.60
C THR A 58 18.54 2.51 9.07
N SER A 59 18.65 1.38 9.75
CA SER A 59 18.25 1.20 11.15
C SER A 59 19.18 1.87 12.18
N GLY A 60 20.38 2.31 11.79
CA GLY A 60 21.30 2.97 12.72
C GLY A 60 21.68 2.04 13.88
N ASP A 61 21.60 2.56 15.11
CA ASP A 61 21.82 1.78 16.34
C ASP A 61 20.52 1.12 16.86
N ASP A 62 19.37 1.41 16.25
CA ASP A 62 18.09 0.85 16.67
C ASP A 62 17.95 -0.59 16.18
N THR A 63 17.57 -1.49 17.08
CA THR A 63 17.34 -2.90 16.75
C THR A 63 15.97 -3.16 16.14
N GLN A 64 15.04 -2.20 16.26
CA GLN A 64 13.66 -2.30 15.79
C GLN A 64 13.14 -0.94 15.34
N LEU A 65 12.47 -0.93 14.19
CA LEU A 65 11.77 0.21 13.63
C LEU A 65 10.26 0.00 13.69
N CYS A 66 9.52 1.11 13.66
CA CYS A 66 8.07 1.10 13.65
C CYS A 66 7.55 1.67 12.33
N PHE A 67 6.96 0.83 11.49
CA PHE A 67 6.30 1.29 10.27
C PHE A 67 4.82 1.49 10.53
N SER A 68 4.37 2.75 10.51
CA SER A 68 2.97 3.14 10.67
C SER A 68 2.43 3.78 9.39
N PHE A 69 1.18 3.48 9.07
CA PHE A 69 0.53 3.97 7.85
C PHE A 69 -0.98 4.05 8.02
N TRP A 70 -1.64 4.78 7.11
CA TRP A 70 -3.08 4.84 7.00
C TRP A 70 -3.52 4.15 5.71
N TYR A 71 -4.62 3.42 5.78
CA TYR A 71 -5.21 2.77 4.61
C TYR A 71 -6.73 2.91 4.62
N ALA A 72 -7.34 2.81 3.45
CA ALA A 72 -8.78 2.77 3.29
C ALA A 72 -9.12 1.77 2.19
N ALA A 73 -9.95 0.78 2.52
CA ALA A 73 -10.48 -0.16 1.54
C ALA A 73 -11.75 0.43 0.92
N PHE A 74 -11.87 0.33 -0.41
CA PHE A 74 -13.05 0.77 -1.13
C PHE A 74 -13.31 -0.16 -2.32
N GLY A 75 -14.35 -0.98 -2.18
CA GLY A 75 -14.81 -1.87 -3.24
C GLY A 75 -14.01 -3.17 -3.39
N ALA A 76 -14.61 -4.10 -4.15
CA ALA A 76 -14.09 -5.42 -4.53
C ALA A 76 -13.23 -6.10 -3.45
N GLY A 77 -13.71 -6.07 -2.20
CA GLY A 77 -12.98 -6.58 -1.04
C GLY A 77 -12.73 -8.08 -1.06
N ASP A 78 -13.53 -8.86 -1.80
CA ASP A 78 -13.52 -10.32 -1.75
C ASP A 78 -12.21 -10.99 -2.15
N SER A 79 -11.33 -10.31 -2.88
CA SER A 79 -10.05 -10.89 -3.35
C SER A 79 -8.82 -9.98 -3.19
N ALA A 80 -9.00 -8.77 -2.67
CA ALA A 80 -7.90 -7.81 -2.54
C ALA A 80 -7.10 -8.05 -1.25
N VAL A 81 -5.78 -8.11 -1.39
CA VAL A 81 -4.85 -8.28 -0.26
C VAL A 81 -3.79 -7.19 -0.33
N MET A 82 -3.56 -6.50 0.80
CA MET A 82 -2.47 -5.54 0.97
C MET A 82 -1.41 -6.15 1.89
N GLN A 83 -0.14 -6.07 1.51
CA GLN A 83 0.98 -6.65 2.25
C GLN A 83 2.09 -5.63 2.43
N ILE A 84 2.77 -5.71 3.58
CA ILE A 84 4.06 -5.03 3.80
C ILE A 84 5.13 -6.11 3.80
N ILE A 85 6.13 -5.93 2.94
CA ILE A 85 7.23 -6.86 2.75
C ILE A 85 8.54 -6.13 3.08
N ARG A 86 9.32 -6.66 4.01
CA ARG A 86 10.69 -6.24 4.26
C ARG A 86 11.60 -6.89 3.22
N GLN A 87 12.51 -6.12 2.65
CA GLN A 87 13.52 -6.61 1.73
C GLN A 87 14.90 -6.26 2.26
N ASP A 88 15.66 -7.27 2.64
CA ASP A 88 17.04 -7.08 3.12
C ASP A 88 18.02 -7.23 1.96
N ASN A 89 18.88 -6.22 1.77
CA ASN A 89 19.86 -6.19 0.69
C ASN A 89 21.29 -6.56 1.14
N SER A 90 21.45 -7.03 2.38
CA SER A 90 22.75 -7.31 3.00
C SER A 90 23.34 -8.67 2.62
N SER A 91 22.53 -9.63 2.19
CA SER A 91 22.93 -11.04 2.04
C SER A 91 23.19 -11.51 0.61
N GLY A 92 23.15 -10.66 -0.42
CA GLY A 92 23.35 -11.06 -1.83
C GLY A 92 22.20 -11.89 -2.43
N GLU A 93 21.41 -12.56 -1.59
CA GLU A 93 20.04 -13.00 -1.88
C GLU A 93 19.06 -12.03 -1.22
N ALA A 94 18.19 -11.41 -2.01
CA ALA A 94 17.13 -10.54 -1.53
C ALA A 94 16.09 -11.38 -0.78
N LEU A 95 16.23 -11.44 0.55
CA LEU A 95 15.23 -12.07 1.40
C LEU A 95 14.01 -11.15 1.48
N LEU A 96 12.87 -11.64 1.01
CA LEU A 96 11.57 -10.98 1.11
C LEU A 96 10.82 -11.59 2.30
N ASP A 97 10.63 -10.79 3.35
CA ASP A 97 9.89 -11.19 4.54
C ASP A 97 8.55 -10.45 4.63
N LYS A 98 7.44 -11.20 4.69
CA LYS A 98 6.10 -10.63 4.78
C LYS A 98 5.76 -10.36 6.24
N ILE A 99 5.98 -9.12 6.66
CA ILE A 99 5.81 -8.69 8.06
C ILE A 99 4.38 -8.26 8.40
N TRP A 100 3.54 -7.93 7.41
CA TRP A 100 2.15 -7.55 7.62
C TRP A 100 1.26 -7.91 6.43
N SER A 101 -0.01 -8.23 6.68
CA SER A 101 -1.00 -8.54 5.66
C SER A 101 -2.41 -8.15 6.11
N LEU A 102 -3.21 -7.67 5.15
CA LEU A 102 -4.63 -7.39 5.31
C LEU A 102 -5.39 -7.95 4.12
N GLU A 103 -6.40 -8.76 4.40
CA GLU A 103 -7.43 -9.14 3.42
C GLU A 103 -8.56 -8.11 3.48
N ALA A 104 -8.89 -7.48 2.36
CA ALA A 104 -9.97 -6.48 2.29
C ALA A 104 -11.37 -7.10 2.31
N LYS A 105 -11.47 -8.42 2.50
CA LYS A 105 -12.72 -9.16 2.53
C LYS A 105 -13.62 -8.60 3.63
N ASN A 106 -14.88 -8.36 3.30
CA ASN A 106 -15.87 -7.71 4.18
C ASN A 106 -15.58 -6.24 4.55
N MET A 107 -14.67 -5.56 3.84
CA MET A 107 -14.41 -4.13 4.01
C MET A 107 -15.12 -3.27 2.94
N ASP A 108 -16.03 -3.87 2.18
CA ASP A 108 -16.83 -3.19 1.17
C ASP A 108 -17.77 -2.17 1.81
N THR A 109 -17.60 -0.91 1.42
CA THR A 109 -18.40 0.21 1.92
C THR A 109 -18.58 1.26 0.84
N THR A 110 -19.72 1.95 0.87
CA THR A 110 -19.96 3.14 0.03
C THR A 110 -19.28 4.39 0.57
N ARG A 111 -18.81 4.34 1.83
CA ARG A 111 -18.16 5.44 2.55
C ARG A 111 -16.87 4.93 3.21
N PRO A 112 -15.77 4.84 2.44
CA PRO A 112 -14.50 4.39 2.99
C PRO A 112 -14.01 5.38 4.04
N MET A 113 -13.40 4.86 5.10
CA MET A 113 -12.79 5.63 6.16
C MET A 113 -11.35 5.19 6.33
N TRP A 114 -10.48 6.13 6.71
CA TRP A 114 -9.10 5.83 6.99
C TRP A 114 -8.94 5.04 8.29
N MET A 115 -8.22 3.92 8.21
CA MET A 115 -7.84 3.08 9.33
C MET A 115 -6.32 3.16 9.54
N PRO A 116 -5.85 3.24 10.79
CA PRO A 116 -4.44 3.16 11.09
C PRO A 116 -3.98 1.71 11.04
N ALA A 117 -2.74 1.50 10.62
CA ALA A 117 -2.01 0.25 10.76
C ALA A 117 -0.57 0.53 11.19
N GLN A 118 0.00 -0.45 11.89
CA GLN A 118 1.37 -0.39 12.35
C GLN A 118 1.97 -1.79 12.35
N VAL A 119 3.25 -1.89 12.02
CA VAL A 119 4.03 -3.13 12.07
C VAL A 119 5.45 -2.83 12.56
N THR A 120 5.98 -3.74 13.39
CA THR A 120 7.39 -3.71 13.81
C THR A 120 8.26 -4.25 12.68
N VAL A 121 9.35 -3.56 12.38
CA VAL A 121 10.35 -3.97 11.40
C VAL A 121 11.65 -4.21 12.15
N ASP A 122 12.05 -5.46 12.28
CA ASP A 122 13.36 -5.77 12.88
C ASP A 122 14.48 -5.35 11.92
N ALA A 123 15.51 -4.74 12.50
CA ALA A 123 16.68 -4.15 11.83
C ALA A 123 17.72 -5.18 11.36
#